data_AF-A0A5D2NMG3-F1
#
_entry.id   AF-A0A5D2NMG3-F1
#
_cell.length_a   1.000
_cell.length_b   1.000
_cell.length_c   1.000
_cell.angle_alpha   90.00
_cell.angle_beta   90.00
_cell.angle_gamma   90.00
#
_symmetry.space_group_name_H-M   'P 1'
#
loop_
_entity.id
_entity.type
_entity.pdbx_description
1 polymer ?
#
loop_
_entity_poly.entity_id
_entity_poly.type
_entity_poly.pdbx_seq_one_letter_code
_entity_poly.pdbx_strand_id
1 'polypeptide(L)'
;MENQEQERQSFSKHLTQNEVKDRIIFFSYTDVAPFFEFQEGRLFFVDVTDSLGKPWTFIGTFYANPEVGKYVSIKCPQFSSEKGLKANDEVIFTERPRRESDAPWKKFNVIIKRNIRLFGQDIWRELKV
;
A
#
# COMPACT_ATOMS: atom_id res chain seq x y z
N MET A 1 4.52 31.28 11.73
CA MET A 1 4.35 29.82 11.94
C MET A 1 4.04 29.25 10.57
N GLU A 2 5.06 28.84 9.84
CA GLU A 2 4.89 28.17 8.55
C GLU A 2 4.54 26.71 8.83
N ASN A 3 3.37 26.27 8.37
CA ASN A 3 3.03 24.85 8.28
C ASN A 3 4.00 24.27 7.25
N GLN A 4 5.13 23.73 7.71
CA GLN A 4 5.91 22.82 6.91
C GLN A 4 5.10 21.53 6.79
N GLU A 5 4.29 21.44 5.74
CA GLU A 5 3.87 20.14 5.21
C GLU A 5 5.14 19.43 4.77
N GLN A 6 5.77 18.76 5.73
CA GLN A 6 6.82 17.80 5.47
C GLN A 6 6.23 16.82 4.46
N GLU A 7 6.75 16.83 3.22
CA GLU A 7 6.25 15.99 2.13
C GLU A 7 6.15 14.56 2.63
N ARG A 8 4.92 14.11 2.88
CA ARG A 8 4.71 12.78 3.44
C ARG A 8 5.09 11.79 2.35
N GLN A 9 6.16 11.05 2.59
CA GLN A 9 6.61 10.05 1.64
C GLN A 9 5.48 9.04 1.39
N SER A 10 5.27 8.73 0.12
CA SER A 10 4.25 7.78 -0.30
C SER A 10 4.78 6.88 -1.41
N PHE A 11 4.17 5.71 -1.52
CA PHE A 11 4.37 4.79 -2.64
C PHE A 11 3.00 4.27 -3.07
N SER A 12 2.82 4.08 -4.37
CA SER A 12 1.57 3.59 -4.94
C SER A 12 1.81 2.67 -6.12
N LYS A 13 0.78 1.90 -6.46
CA LYS A 13 0.72 1.20 -7.75
C LYS A 13 -0.70 0.92 -8.17
N HIS A 14 -0.87 0.63 -9.45
CA HIS A 14 -2.08 0.04 -10.00
C HIS A 14 -2.03 -1.49 -9.84
N LEU A 15 -3.12 -2.07 -9.36
CA LEU A 15 -3.22 -3.50 -9.14
C LEU A 15 -3.42 -4.27 -10.45
N THR A 16 -2.70 -5.38 -10.60
CA THR A 16 -2.93 -6.35 -11.67
C THR A 16 -4.10 -7.29 -11.33
N GLN A 17 -4.59 -8.04 -12.33
CA GLN A 17 -5.62 -9.05 -12.11
C GLN A 17 -5.17 -10.15 -11.14
N ASN A 18 -3.90 -10.60 -11.24
CA ASN A 18 -3.36 -11.65 -10.38
C ASN A 18 -3.25 -11.17 -8.93
N GLU A 19 -2.80 -9.94 -8.70
CA GLU A 19 -2.71 -9.36 -7.36
C GLU A 19 -4.05 -9.28 -6.63
N VAL A 20 -5.11 -8.92 -7.36
CA VAL A 20 -6.47 -8.89 -6.80
C VAL A 20 -6.98 -10.30 -6.52
N LYS A 21 -6.75 -11.24 -7.44
CA LYS A 21 -7.15 -12.64 -7.29
C LYS A 21 -6.48 -13.29 -6.08
N ASP A 22 -5.17 -13.10 -5.95
CA ASP A 22 -4.33 -13.69 -4.92
C ASP A 22 -4.31 -12.86 -3.62
N ARG A 23 -4.96 -11.69 -3.64
CA ARG A 23 -5.11 -10.74 -2.53
C ARG A 23 -3.76 -10.34 -1.92
N ILE A 24 -2.82 -10.08 -2.82
CA ILE A 24 -1.42 -9.76 -2.54
C ILE A 24 -1.00 -8.61 -3.44
N ILE A 25 -0.19 -7.69 -2.91
CA ILE A 25 0.32 -6.55 -3.66
C ILE A 25 1.84 -6.68 -3.77
N PHE A 26 2.38 -6.62 -4.98
CA PHE A 26 3.80 -6.69 -5.26
C PHE A 26 4.36 -5.30 -5.57
N PHE A 27 5.42 -4.91 -4.87
CA PHE A 27 6.18 -3.69 -5.17
C PHE A 27 7.61 -4.04 -5.56
N SER A 28 8.17 -3.32 -6.53
CA SER A 28 9.62 -3.32 -6.70
C SER A 28 10.26 -2.80 -5.42
N TYR A 29 11.40 -3.36 -5.01
CA TYR A 29 12.09 -2.85 -3.84
C TYR A 29 12.53 -1.39 -4.02
N THR A 30 12.83 -0.96 -5.24
CA THR A 30 13.20 0.43 -5.54
C THR A 30 12.13 1.43 -5.11
N ASP A 31 10.85 1.06 -5.26
CA ASP A 31 9.72 1.95 -4.98
C ASP A 31 9.46 2.09 -3.48
N VAL A 32 9.94 1.10 -2.69
CA VAL A 32 9.66 1.01 -1.26
C VAL A 32 10.93 1.10 -0.40
N ALA A 33 12.11 1.22 -1.01
CA ALA A 33 13.40 1.32 -0.34
C ALA A 33 13.49 2.47 0.69
N PRO A 34 12.88 3.65 0.48
CA PRO A 34 12.86 4.70 1.50
C PRO A 34 12.14 4.28 2.80
N PHE A 35 11.22 3.32 2.71
CA PHE A 35 10.35 2.92 3.81
C PHE A 35 10.80 1.65 4.51
N PHE A 36 11.54 0.77 3.83
CA PHE A 36 11.92 -0.52 4.38
C PHE A 36 13.37 -0.88 4.09
N GLU A 37 14.01 -1.47 5.11
CA GLU A 37 15.30 -2.12 4.96
C GLU A 37 15.10 -3.53 4.39
N PHE A 38 15.76 -3.82 3.27
CA PHE A 38 15.62 -5.13 2.61
C PHE A 38 16.23 -6.25 3.44
N GLN A 39 15.43 -7.27 3.73
CA GLN A 39 15.90 -8.49 4.40
C GLN A 39 15.20 -9.70 3.80
N GLU A 40 15.88 -10.38 2.86
CA GLU A 40 15.31 -11.50 2.09
C GLU A 40 14.69 -12.58 2.99
N GLY A 41 13.48 -13.03 2.63
CA GLY A 41 12.72 -14.03 3.37
C GLY A 41 12.12 -13.54 4.68
N ARG A 42 12.48 -12.34 5.17
CA ARG A 42 11.94 -11.81 6.43
C ARG A 42 10.48 -11.43 6.28
N LEU A 43 9.66 -11.97 7.18
CA LEU A 43 8.30 -11.54 7.42
C LEU A 43 8.29 -10.25 8.27
N PHE A 44 7.40 -9.33 7.91
CA PHE A 44 7.16 -8.12 8.69
C PHE A 44 5.68 -7.75 8.61
N PHE A 45 5.24 -6.89 9.53
CA PHE A 45 3.88 -6.38 9.53
C PHE A 45 3.85 -4.93 9.07
N VAL A 46 2.79 -4.59 8.34
CA VAL A 46 2.52 -3.24 7.87
C VAL A 46 1.19 -2.81 8.48
N ASP A 47 1.26 -1.92 9.46
CA ASP A 47 0.07 -1.35 10.07
C ASP A 47 -0.42 -0.19 9.21
N VAL A 48 -1.65 -0.30 8.74
CA VAL A 48 -2.27 0.74 7.93
C VAL A 48 -3.60 1.17 8.52
N THR A 49 -4.05 2.35 8.11
CA THR A 49 -5.39 2.81 8.43
C THR A 49 -5.99 3.36 7.15
N ASP A 50 -7.21 2.95 6.86
CA ASP A 50 -7.90 3.42 5.66
C ASP A 50 -8.46 4.84 5.84
N SER A 51 -9.10 5.36 4.79
CA SER A 51 -9.67 6.70 4.81
C SER A 51 -10.90 6.87 5.70
N LEU A 52 -11.48 5.78 6.19
CA LEU A 52 -12.55 5.79 7.21
C LEU A 52 -11.99 5.73 8.64
N GLY A 53 -10.65 5.68 8.79
CA GLY A 53 -9.99 5.57 10.09
C GLY A 53 -9.95 4.15 10.64
N LYS A 54 -10.38 3.13 9.88
CA LYS A 54 -10.34 1.73 10.33
C LYS A 54 -8.92 1.17 10.22
N PRO A 55 -8.36 0.59 11.30
CA PRO A 55 -7.03 0.02 11.29
C PRO A 55 -7.00 -1.35 10.62
N TRP A 56 -5.87 -1.67 10.01
CA TRP A 56 -5.58 -2.94 9.35
C TRP A 56 -4.12 -3.31 9.56
N THR A 57 -3.83 -4.61 9.59
CA THR A 57 -2.45 -5.13 9.61
C THR A 57 -2.25 -6.05 8.42
N PHE A 58 -1.29 -5.72 7.57
CA PHE A 58 -0.89 -6.54 6.43
C PHE A 58 0.39 -7.30 6.74
N ILE A 59 0.65 -8.38 6.00
CA ILE A 59 1.85 -9.19 6.15
C ILE A 59 2.74 -8.98 4.93
N GLY A 60 3.92 -8.42 5.16
CA GLY A 60 4.96 -8.19 4.17
C GLY A 60 6.00 -9.31 4.13
N THR A 61 6.59 -9.56 2.97
CA THR A 61 7.75 -10.45 2.80
C THR A 61 8.66 -9.91 1.71
N PHE A 62 9.97 -9.87 1.95
CA PHE A 62 10.97 -9.51 0.95
C PHE A 62 11.45 -10.75 0.18
N TYR A 63 11.65 -10.57 -1.11
CA TYR A 63 12.18 -11.59 -2.00
C TYR A 63 13.30 -11.02 -2.87
N ALA A 64 14.28 -11.85 -3.19
CA ALA A 64 15.20 -11.63 -4.30
C ALA A 64 14.99 -12.75 -5.32
N ASN A 65 14.82 -12.39 -6.57
CA ASN A 65 14.74 -13.32 -7.68
C ASN A 65 15.75 -12.88 -8.77
N PRO A 66 16.56 -13.79 -9.34
CA PRO A 66 17.57 -13.41 -10.34
C PRO A 66 17.01 -12.74 -11.60
N GLU A 67 15.77 -13.07 -12.00
CA GLU A 67 15.12 -12.57 -13.22
C GLU A 67 14.31 -11.29 -12.95
N VAL A 68 13.67 -11.21 -11.78
CA VAL A 68 12.74 -10.11 -11.42
C VAL A 68 13.43 -9.02 -10.58
N GLY A 69 14.54 -9.34 -9.92
CA GLY A 69 15.21 -8.48 -8.96
C GLY A 69 14.63 -8.59 -7.54
N LYS A 70 14.83 -7.53 -6.74
CA LYS A 70 14.34 -7.43 -5.36
C LYS A 70 12.92 -6.87 -5.35
N TYR A 71 12.02 -7.52 -4.63
CA TYR A 71 10.63 -7.08 -4.51
C TYR A 71 10.03 -7.40 -3.14
N VAL A 72 8.92 -6.75 -2.85
CA VAL A 72 8.11 -6.95 -1.65
C VAL A 72 6.75 -7.49 -2.04
N SER A 73 6.27 -8.50 -1.32
CA SER A 73 4.86 -8.89 -1.38
C SER A 73 4.15 -8.46 -0.10
N ILE A 74 2.96 -7.88 -0.22
CA ILE A 74 2.12 -7.45 0.90
C ILE A 74 0.78 -8.20 0.80
N LYS A 75 0.55 -9.16 1.69
CA LYS A 75 -0.69 -9.93 1.78
C LYS A 75 -1.73 -9.14 2.59
N CYS A 76 -2.91 -8.95 2.00
CA CYS A 76 -4.00 -8.18 2.61
C CYS A 76 -5.39 -8.79 2.30
N PRO A 77 -5.63 -10.08 2.61
CA PRO A 77 -6.82 -10.80 2.16
C PRO A 77 -8.15 -10.25 2.68
N GLN A 78 -8.21 -9.87 3.96
CA GLN A 78 -9.42 -9.32 4.57
C GLN A 78 -9.73 -7.93 4.01
N PHE A 79 -8.73 -7.05 3.97
CA PHE A 79 -8.84 -5.72 3.38
C PHE A 79 -9.26 -5.77 1.91
N SER A 80 -8.62 -6.61 1.10
CA SER A 80 -8.93 -6.75 -0.32
C SER A 80 -10.38 -7.18 -0.56
N SER A 81 -10.88 -8.09 0.28
CA SER A 81 -12.25 -8.60 0.17
C SER A 81 -13.26 -7.55 0.62
N GLU A 82 -13.03 -6.90 1.77
CA GLU A 82 -13.96 -5.93 2.34
C GLU A 82 -14.05 -4.66 1.49
N LYS A 83 -12.91 -4.13 1.03
CA LYS A 83 -12.86 -2.96 0.15
C LYS A 83 -13.24 -3.31 -1.29
N GLY A 84 -13.38 -4.59 -1.62
CA GLY A 84 -13.73 -5.05 -2.96
C GLY A 84 -12.75 -4.54 -4.01
N LEU A 85 -11.45 -4.72 -3.78
CA LEU A 85 -10.38 -4.29 -4.69
C LEU A 85 -10.58 -4.91 -6.09
N LYS A 86 -10.23 -4.14 -7.12
CA LYS A 86 -10.36 -4.51 -8.53
C LYS A 86 -9.05 -4.23 -9.26
N ALA A 87 -8.87 -4.93 -10.39
CA ALA A 87 -7.74 -4.66 -11.26
C ALA A 87 -7.81 -3.20 -11.72
N ASN A 88 -6.65 -2.57 -11.85
CA ASN A 88 -6.48 -1.15 -12.16
C ASN A 88 -6.92 -0.18 -11.05
N ASP A 89 -7.31 -0.65 -9.86
CA ASP A 89 -7.34 0.23 -8.70
C ASP A 89 -5.92 0.68 -8.38
N GLU A 90 -5.73 1.96 -8.08
CA GLU A 90 -4.50 2.48 -7.52
C GLU A 90 -4.57 2.37 -5.99
N VAL A 91 -3.61 1.70 -5.37
CA VAL A 91 -3.46 1.63 -3.92
C VAL A 91 -2.27 2.49 -3.53
N ILE A 92 -2.51 3.48 -2.66
CA ILE A 92 -1.54 4.50 -2.24
C ILE A 92 -1.29 4.34 -0.74
N PHE A 93 -0.02 4.18 -0.37
CA PHE A 93 0.43 4.14 1.01
C PHE A 93 1.17 5.43 1.34
N THR A 94 0.80 6.10 2.42
CA THR A 94 1.45 7.33 2.88
C THR A 94 1.97 7.13 4.30
N GLU A 95 3.26 7.35 4.53
CA GLU A 95 3.85 7.17 5.86
C GLU A 95 3.20 8.13 6.87
N ARG A 96 2.92 7.60 8.07
CA ARG A 96 2.46 8.40 9.20
C ARG A 96 3.65 8.91 9.99
N PRO A 97 3.58 10.15 10.53
CA PRO A 97 4.58 10.63 11.46
C PRO A 97 4.73 9.66 12.64
N ARG A 98 5.96 9.24 12.92
CA ARG A 98 6.26 8.44 14.11
C ARG A 98 6.05 9.31 15.35
N ARG A 99 5.23 8.85 16.28
CA ARG A 99 5.20 9.42 17.65
C ARG A 99 6.24 8.71 18.50
N GLU A 100 6.81 9.39 19.50
CA GLU A 100 7.87 8.85 20.38
C GLU A 100 7.49 7.52 21.07
N SER A 101 6.19 7.22 21.20
CA SER A 101 5.67 5.99 21.80
C SER A 101 5.22 4.91 20.80
N ASP A 102 5.42 5.14 19.50
CA ASP A 102 5.02 4.15 18.50
C ASP A 102 5.97 2.96 18.51
N ALA A 103 5.38 1.76 18.64
CA ALA A 103 6.09 0.51 18.48
C ALA A 103 6.77 0.43 17.08
N PRO A 104 7.82 -0.39 16.89
CA PRO A 104 8.80 -0.23 15.80
C PRO A 104 8.25 -0.47 14.38
N TRP A 105 6.99 -0.88 14.26
CA TRP A 105 6.29 -1.13 13.01
C TRP A 105 6.10 0.16 12.21
N LYS A 106 6.25 0.07 10.89
CA LYS A 106 5.98 1.18 9.97
C LYS A 106 4.46 1.36 9.83
N LYS A 107 3.98 2.57 10.16
CA LYS A 107 2.56 2.93 10.12
C LYS A 107 2.23 3.76 8.88
N PHE A 108 1.20 3.37 8.15
CA PHE A 108 0.75 4.09 6.94
C PHE A 108 -0.72 4.47 7.00
N ASN A 109 -1.10 5.48 6.23
CA ASN A 109 -2.45 5.59 5.70
C ASN A 109 -2.52 4.81 4.38
N VAL A 110 -3.66 4.19 4.10
CA VAL A 110 -3.93 3.56 2.80
C VAL A 110 -5.15 4.21 2.14
N ILE A 111 -5.00 4.59 0.89
CA ILE A 111 -6.05 5.15 0.04
C ILE A 111 -6.18 4.28 -1.20
N ILE A 112 -7.41 4.01 -1.63
CA ILE A 112 -7.70 3.32 -2.87
C ILE A 112 -8.33 4.31 -3.83
N LYS A 113 -7.77 4.50 -5.02
CA LYS A 113 -8.42 5.22 -6.11
C LYS A 113 -8.89 4.26 -7.18
N ARG A 114 -10.11 4.45 -7.66
CA ARG A 114 -10.72 3.66 -8.73
C ARG A 114 -11.10 4.57 -9.88
N ASN A 115 -10.75 4.15 -11.09
CA ASN A 115 -11.28 4.74 -12.32
C ASN A 115 -12.71 4.25 -12.54
N ILE A 116 -13.63 5.19 -12.71
CA ILE A 116 -15.01 4.94 -13.07
C ILE A 116 -15.29 5.69 -14.36
N ARG A 117 -15.83 4.98 -15.35
CA ARG A 117 -16.27 5.59 -16.60
C ARG A 117 -17.71 6.06 -16.48
N LEU A 118 -17.93 7.37 -16.54
CA LEU A 118 -19.25 7.99 -16.52
C LEU A 118 -19.40 8.89 -17.75
N PHE A 119 -20.50 8.73 -18.49
CA PHE A 119 -20.77 9.51 -19.72
C PHE A 119 -19.61 9.51 -20.73
N GLY A 120 -18.89 8.39 -20.83
CA GLY A 120 -17.74 8.23 -21.73
C GLY A 120 -16.43 8.83 -21.21
N GLN A 121 -16.43 9.53 -20.08
CA GLN A 121 -15.25 10.14 -19.45
C GLN A 121 -14.72 9.28 -18.29
N ASP A 122 -13.40 9.26 -18.14
CA ASP A 122 -12.73 8.58 -17.03
C ASP A 122 -12.63 9.51 -15.81
N ILE A 123 -13.09 9.01 -14.66
CA ILE A 123 -13.10 9.76 -13.40
C ILE A 123 -12.43 8.91 -12.33
N TRP A 124 -11.34 9.42 -11.77
CA TRP A 124 -10.67 8.80 -10.64
C TRP A 124 -11.28 9.27 -9.33
N ARG A 125 -11.75 8.34 -8.50
CA ARG A 125 -12.29 8.64 -7.18
C ARG A 125 -11.69 7.77 -6.11
N GLU A 126 -11.52 8.36 -4.93
CA GLU A 126 -11.24 7.59 -3.73
C GLU A 126 -12.43 6.68 -3.41
N LEU A 127 -12.12 5.43 -3.11
CA LEU A 127 -13.08 4.45 -2.67
C LEU A 127 -13.29 4.57 -1.16
N LYS A 128 -14.51 4.95 -0.75
CA LYS A 128 -14.95 5.05 0.65
C LYS A 128 -15.94 3.91 0.96
N VAL A 129 -15.41 2.71 1.12
CA VAL A 129 -16.09 1.53 1.67
C VAL A 129 -15.24 0.97 2.79
#